data_AF-A0A5D2L6D2-F1
#
_entry.id   AF-A0A5D2L6D2-F1
#
_cell.length_a   1.000
_cell.length_b   1.000
_cell.length_c   1.000
_cell.angle_alpha   90.00
_cell.angle_beta   90.00
_cell.angle_gamma   90.00
#
_symmetry.space_group_name_H-M   'P 1'
#
loop_
_entity.id
_entity.type
_entity.pdbx_description
1 polymer ?
#
loop_
_entity_poly.entity_id
_entity_poly.type
_entity_poly.pdbx_seq_one_letter_code
_entity_poly.pdbx_strand_id
1 'polypeptide(L)'
;MAPFFLKFSPRKSLISHGRQYFLSAFSNKHSALPWLMKPQRPLHSLSLPSPPWCPPLFLDFSSATIYGVAFFILKSPHVSQLSFDTRSLSIHQVISPITLSPLSFSLSSSPDPIKGTQLSISLPDDDVLNFFFIIFSTSPLSSALQWLSPPQTFNKKTPFYLYLMPV
;
A
#
# COMPACT_ATOMS: atom_id res chain seq x y z
N MET A 1 10.05 17.70 -3.52
CA MET A 1 9.57 17.25 -2.19
C MET A 1 8.77 15.97 -2.43
N ALA A 2 9.20 14.81 -1.95
CA ALA A 2 8.76 13.53 -2.53
C ALA A 2 7.49 12.94 -1.88
N PRO A 3 6.52 12.44 -2.67
CA PRO A 3 5.43 11.63 -2.17
C PRO A 3 5.89 10.17 -2.05
N PHE A 4 6.14 9.72 -0.83
CA PHE A 4 6.38 8.31 -0.54
C PHE A 4 5.25 7.79 0.36
N PHE A 5 4.57 6.73 -0.09
CA PHE A 5 3.51 6.08 0.67
C PHE A 5 4.10 5.29 1.84
N LEU A 6 4.98 4.35 1.53
CA LEU A 6 5.74 3.63 2.52
C LEU A 6 7.12 3.37 1.93
N LYS A 7 8.16 3.94 2.51
CA LYS A 7 9.54 3.78 2.03
C LYS A 7 10.41 3.29 3.17
N PHE A 8 11.21 2.26 2.94
CA PHE A 8 12.14 1.80 3.97
C PHE A 8 13.20 2.88 4.26
N SER A 9 13.40 3.19 5.53
CA SER A 9 14.40 4.17 5.98
C SER A 9 15.72 3.44 6.26
N PRO A 10 16.79 3.64 5.47
CA PRO A 10 17.99 2.84 5.61
C PRO A 10 18.83 3.35 6.79
N ARG A 11 18.92 2.56 7.87
CA ARG A 11 20.10 2.63 8.76
C ARG A 11 21.20 1.65 8.36
N LYS A 12 20.89 0.57 7.63
CA LYS A 12 21.83 -0.32 6.92
C LYS A 12 21.16 -0.89 5.66
N SER A 13 21.87 -0.85 4.53
CA SER A 13 21.38 -1.15 3.17
C SER A 13 21.04 -2.64 2.94
N LEU A 14 19.77 -3.07 3.04
CA LEU A 14 19.37 -4.47 2.83
C LEU A 14 17.95 -4.68 2.22
N ILE A 15 17.65 -4.15 1.03
CA ILE A 15 16.49 -4.62 0.20
C ILE A 15 16.90 -4.72 -1.29
N SER A 16 16.42 -5.71 -2.08
CA SER A 16 16.49 -5.72 -3.56
C SER A 16 15.09 -5.78 -4.12
N HIS A 17 14.48 -4.63 -4.37
CA HIS A 17 13.16 -4.53 -4.98
C HIS A 17 12.03 -4.87 -4.01
N GLY A 18 11.57 -3.86 -3.25
CA GLY A 18 10.14 -3.75 -3.03
C GLY A 18 9.49 -3.47 -4.38
N ARG A 19 8.90 -4.47 -5.03
CA ARG A 19 8.05 -4.22 -6.20
C ARG A 19 6.77 -3.56 -5.71
N GLN A 20 6.75 -2.23 -5.74
CA GLN A 20 5.50 -1.47 -5.69
C GLN A 20 4.81 -1.68 -7.04
N TYR A 21 3.82 -2.57 -7.08
CA TYR A 21 2.97 -2.68 -8.25
C TYR A 21 2.00 -1.49 -8.24
N PHE A 22 2.24 -0.53 -9.13
CA PHE A 22 1.32 0.56 -9.43
C PHE A 22 0.36 0.07 -10.52
N LEU A 23 -0.91 -0.08 -10.19
CA LEU A 23 -1.97 -0.24 -11.18
C LEU A 23 -2.72 1.08 -11.30
N SER A 24 -2.66 1.71 -12.47
CA SER A 24 -3.69 2.65 -12.89
C SER A 24 -4.99 1.86 -13.03
N ALA A 25 -5.89 1.95 -12.05
CA ALA A 25 -7.12 1.18 -12.07
C ALA A 25 -8.14 1.79 -13.04
N PHE A 26 -8.63 0.93 -13.94
CA PHE A 26 -9.80 1.13 -14.79
C PHE A 26 -11.06 1.36 -13.93
N SER A 27 -11.88 2.33 -14.33
CA SER A 27 -13.19 2.62 -13.75
C SER A 27 -14.12 1.43 -13.97
N ASN A 28 -14.66 0.84 -12.89
CA ASN A 28 -15.75 -0.12 -13.00
C ASN A 28 -16.91 0.26 -12.10
N LYS A 29 -18.05 0.58 -12.73
CA LYS A 29 -19.35 0.61 -12.09
C LYS A 29 -19.79 -0.84 -11.94
N HIS A 30 -20.13 -1.26 -10.72
CA HIS A 30 -21.32 -2.04 -10.36
C HIS A 30 -21.12 -2.74 -9.00
N SER A 31 -22.13 -2.57 -8.16
CA SER A 31 -22.36 -3.17 -6.85
C SER A 31 -22.70 -4.66 -6.92
N ALA A 32 -22.07 -5.47 -6.07
CA ALA A 32 -22.62 -6.60 -5.26
C ALA A 32 -21.56 -7.68 -4.98
N LEU A 33 -21.44 -8.11 -3.72
CA LEU A 33 -20.68 -9.29 -3.26
C LEU A 33 -21.49 -10.57 -3.55
N PRO A 34 -20.86 -11.70 -3.91
CA PRO A 34 -20.67 -12.78 -2.93
C PRO A 34 -19.36 -13.59 -3.09
N TRP A 35 -18.96 -14.28 -2.02
CA TRP A 35 -17.71 -15.04 -1.91
C TRP A 35 -17.57 -16.23 -2.89
N LEU A 36 -16.30 -16.53 -3.22
CA LEU A 36 -15.76 -17.67 -3.98
C LEU A 36 -16.02 -17.72 -5.49
N MET A 37 -15.62 -16.67 -6.21
CA MET A 37 -15.32 -16.82 -7.64
C MET A 37 -13.89 -17.32 -7.82
N LYS A 38 -13.73 -18.57 -8.29
CA LYS A 38 -12.47 -19.02 -8.93
C LYS A 38 -12.16 -18.04 -10.07
N PRO A 39 -10.91 -17.57 -10.25
CA PRO A 39 -10.59 -16.65 -11.35
C PRO A 39 -10.90 -17.32 -12.69
N GLN A 40 -11.98 -16.90 -13.34
CA GLN A 40 -12.28 -17.28 -14.72
C GLN A 40 -11.43 -16.41 -15.65
N ARG A 41 -10.72 -17.04 -16.58
CA ARG A 41 -9.89 -16.37 -17.60
C ARG A 41 -10.79 -15.49 -18.49
N PRO A 42 -10.50 -14.19 -18.69
CA PRO A 42 -11.17 -13.41 -19.73
C PRO A 42 -10.82 -14.01 -21.10
N LEU A 43 -11.83 -14.29 -21.93
CA LEU A 43 -11.66 -14.98 -23.24
C LEU A 43 -10.72 -14.25 -24.22
N HIS A 44 -10.43 -12.97 -23.99
CA HIS A 44 -9.70 -12.11 -24.93
C HIS A 44 -8.35 -11.58 -24.43
N SER A 45 -7.82 -12.10 -23.32
CA SER A 45 -6.51 -11.68 -22.81
C SER A 45 -5.47 -12.80 -22.92
N LEU A 46 -4.35 -12.50 -23.60
CA LEU A 46 -3.16 -13.36 -23.65
C LEU A 46 -2.26 -13.18 -22.41
N SER A 47 -2.54 -12.19 -21.55
CA SER A 47 -1.81 -12.02 -20.29
C SER A 47 -2.28 -13.07 -19.27
N LEU A 48 -1.33 -13.69 -18.58
CA LEU A 48 -1.63 -14.49 -17.39
C LEU A 48 -2.41 -13.63 -16.39
N PRO A 49 -3.38 -14.20 -15.63
CA PRO A 49 -3.98 -13.48 -14.52
C PRO A 49 -2.87 -12.90 -13.64
N SER A 50 -3.07 -11.67 -13.15
CA SER A 50 -2.11 -11.02 -12.24
C SER A 50 -1.63 -12.04 -11.20
N PRO A 51 -0.31 -12.17 -10.94
CA PRO A 51 0.19 -13.12 -9.97
C PRO A 51 -0.57 -12.97 -8.64
N PRO A 52 -0.76 -14.04 -7.84
CA PRO A 52 -1.46 -14.00 -6.55
C PRO A 52 -0.84 -13.06 -5.50
N TRP A 53 0.21 -12.33 -5.87
CA TRP A 53 1.02 -11.43 -5.06
C TRP A 53 0.70 -9.95 -5.29
N CYS A 54 -0.34 -9.62 -6.06
CA CYS A 54 -0.85 -8.25 -6.16
C CYS A 54 -1.90 -8.03 -5.07
N PRO A 55 -1.55 -7.50 -3.89
CA PRO A 55 -2.53 -7.21 -2.87
C PRO A 55 -3.60 -6.23 -3.38
N PRO A 56 -4.86 -6.40 -2.97
CA PRO A 56 -5.95 -5.56 -3.44
C PRO A 56 -5.79 -4.13 -2.91
N LEU A 57 -6.14 -3.16 -3.76
CA LEU A 57 -6.38 -1.77 -3.37
C LEU A 57 -7.86 -1.48 -3.56
N PHE A 58 -8.47 -0.82 -2.59
CA PHE A 58 -9.85 -0.36 -2.65
C PHE A 58 -9.86 1.18 -2.62
N LEU A 59 -10.57 1.78 -3.58
CA LEU A 59 -10.66 3.23 -3.71
C LEU A 59 -12.03 3.72 -3.26
N ASP A 60 -12.03 4.65 -2.32
CA ASP A 60 -13.21 5.39 -1.90
C ASP A 60 -13.07 6.85 -2.33
N PHE A 61 -13.78 7.21 -3.40
CA PHE A 61 -13.82 8.58 -3.92
C PHE A 61 -14.61 9.55 -3.02
N SER A 62 -15.52 9.05 -2.19
CA SER A 62 -16.32 9.89 -1.27
C SER A 62 -15.43 10.44 -0.16
N SER A 63 -14.59 9.57 0.42
CA SER A 63 -13.64 9.94 1.48
C SER A 63 -12.25 10.30 0.96
N ALA A 64 -12.04 10.30 -0.37
CA ALA A 64 -10.73 10.52 -1.00
C ALA A 64 -9.62 9.67 -0.34
N THR A 65 -9.93 8.38 -0.17
CA THR A 65 -9.09 7.43 0.56
C THR A 65 -8.83 6.17 -0.28
N ILE A 66 -7.59 5.70 -0.27
CA ILE A 66 -7.21 4.38 -0.77
C ILE A 66 -6.95 3.49 0.44
N TYR A 67 -7.62 2.35 0.49
CA TYR A 67 -7.35 1.27 1.42
C TYR A 67 -6.49 0.23 0.70
N GLY A 68 -5.43 -0.24 1.34
CA GLY A 68 -4.48 -1.12 0.68
C GLY A 68 -3.75 -2.05 1.62
N VAL A 69 -3.16 -3.07 1.01
CA VAL A 69 -2.22 -3.95 1.65
C VAL A 69 -0.88 -3.84 0.91
N ALA A 70 0.20 -3.59 1.63
CA ALA A 70 1.54 -3.61 1.08
C ALA A 70 2.24 -4.89 1.53
N PHE A 71 2.83 -5.61 0.57
CA PHE A 71 3.60 -6.83 0.84
C PHE A 71 5.08 -6.53 0.76
N PHE A 72 5.81 -6.88 1.83
CA PHE A 72 7.26 -6.68 1.91
C PHE A 72 7.97 -8.03 1.94
N ILE A 73 9.06 -8.12 1.18
CA ILE A 73 10.02 -9.21 1.22
C ILE A 73 11.38 -8.61 1.59
N LEU A 74 11.97 -9.09 2.67
CA LEU A 74 13.29 -8.76 3.16
C LEU A 74 14.32 -9.64 2.46
N LYS A 75 15.48 -9.06 2.16
CA LYS A 75 16.61 -9.79 1.54
C LYS A 75 17.20 -10.85 2.46
N SER A 76 17.19 -10.56 3.75
CA SER A 76 17.79 -11.37 4.78
C SER A 76 16.85 -11.41 5.99
N PRO A 77 16.95 -12.48 6.80
CA PRO A 77 16.42 -12.48 8.14
C PRO A 77 16.75 -11.17 8.82
N HIS A 78 15.75 -10.48 9.36
CA HIS A 78 15.98 -9.31 10.18
C HIS A 78 15.50 -9.62 11.58
N VAL A 79 16.37 -9.39 12.55
CA VAL A 79 16.08 -9.57 13.97
C VAL A 79 15.96 -8.18 14.56
N SER A 80 14.99 -7.97 15.46
CA SER A 80 14.61 -6.70 16.10
C SER A 80 13.61 -5.81 15.35
N GLN A 81 14.06 -4.72 14.73
CA GLN A 81 13.19 -3.60 14.37
C GLN A 81 13.46 -3.10 12.94
N LEU A 82 12.39 -2.93 12.18
CA LEU A 82 12.39 -2.28 10.86
C LEU A 82 11.81 -0.88 10.96
N SER A 83 12.31 0.04 10.14
CA SER A 83 11.83 1.43 10.09
C SER A 83 11.44 1.82 8.67
N PHE A 84 10.26 2.42 8.54
CA PHE A 84 9.68 2.90 7.29
C PHE A 84 9.28 4.37 7.44
N ASP A 85 9.56 5.16 6.42
CA ASP A 85 9.00 6.50 6.25
C ASP A 85 7.55 6.34 5.75
N THR A 86 6.62 7.00 6.41
CA THR A 86 5.21 7.06 6.04
C THR A 86 4.75 8.51 5.99
N ARG A 87 3.83 8.86 5.10
CA ARG A 87 3.24 10.21 5.07
C ARG A 87 1.76 10.13 4.80
N SER A 88 0.98 10.78 5.66
CA SER A 88 -0.47 10.86 5.52
C SER A 88 -1.11 9.47 5.38
N LEU A 89 -0.56 8.47 6.09
CA LEU A 89 -1.08 7.11 6.15
C LEU A 89 -1.55 6.75 7.55
N SER A 90 -2.66 6.03 7.61
CA SER A 90 -3.09 5.31 8.81
C SER A 90 -2.71 3.86 8.66
N ILE A 91 -1.94 3.32 9.62
CA ILE A 91 -1.55 1.91 9.64
C ILE A 91 -2.54 1.17 10.54
N HIS A 92 -3.26 0.21 9.97
CA HIS A 92 -4.28 -0.54 10.69
C HIS A 92 -3.69 -1.79 11.33
N GLN A 93 -2.83 -2.50 10.59
CA GLN A 93 -2.26 -3.75 11.08
C GLN A 93 -0.98 -4.08 10.32
N VAL A 94 -0.07 -4.78 11.00
CA VAL A 94 1.06 -5.47 10.39
C VAL A 94 0.91 -6.94 10.74
N ILE A 95 1.03 -7.84 9.76
CA ILE A 95 0.80 -9.27 9.98
C ILE A 95 1.88 -10.15 9.35
N SER A 96 2.18 -11.26 10.03
CA SER A 96 2.93 -12.37 9.43
C SER A 96 2.01 -13.17 8.50
N PRO A 97 2.39 -13.39 7.24
CA PRO A 97 1.61 -14.16 6.26
C PRO A 97 1.55 -15.65 6.57
N ILE A 98 2.52 -16.18 7.32
CA ILE A 98 2.59 -17.61 7.66
C ILE A 98 1.68 -17.92 8.84
N THR A 99 1.86 -17.19 9.94
CA THR A 99 1.14 -17.45 11.19
C THR A 99 -0.14 -16.63 11.31
N LEU A 100 -0.37 -15.66 10.40
CA LEU A 100 -1.44 -14.66 10.45
C LEU A 100 -1.47 -13.87 11.78
N SER A 101 -0.36 -13.89 12.52
CA SER A 101 -0.21 -13.21 13.78
C SER A 101 0.08 -11.72 13.57
N PRO A 102 -0.45 -10.84 14.43
CA PRO A 102 -0.12 -9.42 14.38
C PRO A 102 1.33 -9.18 14.81
N LEU A 103 2.01 -8.29 14.09
CA LEU A 103 3.33 -7.77 14.45
C LEU A 103 3.17 -6.42 15.14
N SER A 104 3.94 -6.23 16.22
CA SER A 104 3.91 -4.97 16.96
C SER A 104 4.49 -3.85 16.11
N PHE A 105 3.77 -2.73 16.02
CA PHE A 105 4.26 -1.54 15.33
C PHE A 105 3.97 -0.26 16.13
N SER A 106 4.74 0.79 15.85
CA SER A 106 4.55 2.12 16.42
C SER A 106 4.82 3.19 15.39
N LEU A 107 4.14 4.32 15.52
CA LEU A 107 4.39 5.53 14.75
C LEU A 107 5.08 6.55 15.64
N SER A 108 6.06 7.27 15.10
CA SER A 108 6.72 8.37 15.82
C SER A 108 5.70 9.45 16.23
N SER A 109 5.77 9.92 17.48
CA SER A 109 4.86 10.95 18.00
C SER A 109 5.01 12.30 17.29
N SER A 110 6.22 12.64 16.84
CA SER A 110 6.53 13.87 16.12
C SER A 110 6.87 13.58 14.65
N PRO A 111 5.98 13.91 13.68
CA PRO A 111 6.29 13.76 12.27
C PRO A 111 7.36 14.75 11.81
N ASP A 112 8.29 14.29 10.97
CA ASP A 112 9.29 15.12 10.31
C ASP A 112 8.63 15.89 9.14
N PRO A 113 8.91 17.20 8.98
CA PRO A 113 8.26 18.02 7.96
C PRO A 113 8.60 17.59 6.52
N ILE A 114 9.67 16.85 6.31
CA ILE A 114 10.12 16.38 5.00
C ILE A 114 9.91 14.88 4.85
N LYS A 115 10.27 14.07 5.85
CA LYS A 115 10.22 12.60 5.79
C LYS A 115 8.88 12.01 6.23
N GLY A 116 8.04 12.78 6.90
CA GLY A 116 6.78 12.31 7.46
C GLY A 116 6.98 11.57 8.79
N THR A 117 6.13 10.59 9.04
CA THR A 117 6.07 9.82 10.29
C THR A 117 6.86 8.52 10.13
N GLN A 118 7.77 8.24 11.06
CA GLN A 118 8.47 6.96 11.06
C GLN A 118 7.55 5.86 11.60
N LEU A 119 7.32 4.83 10.81
CA LEU A 119 6.72 3.56 11.21
C LEU A 119 7.83 2.60 11.63
N SER A 120 7.76 2.12 12.86
CA SER A 120 8.65 1.10 13.39
C SER A 120 7.89 -0.20 13.62
N ILE A 121 8.43 -1.30 13.09
CA ILE A 121 7.84 -2.64 13.19
C ILE A 121 8.82 -3.53 13.94
N SER A 122 8.35 -4.18 15.00
CA SER A 122 9.12 -5.14 15.78
C SER A 122 8.84 -6.55 15.26
N LEU A 123 9.89 -7.27 14.93
CA LEU A 123 9.86 -8.65 14.48
C LEU A 123 10.16 -9.58 15.67
N PRO A 124 9.49 -10.73 15.80
CA PRO A 124 9.79 -11.71 16.82
C PRO A 124 11.20 -12.28 16.60
N ASP A 125 11.90 -12.57 17.70
CA ASP A 125 13.26 -13.13 17.67
C ASP A 125 13.27 -14.63 17.30
N ASP A 126 12.15 -15.32 17.53
CA ASP A 126 12.04 -16.77 17.42
C ASP A 126 11.90 -17.27 15.98
N ASP A 127 11.46 -16.40 15.05
CA ASP A 127 11.28 -16.74 13.65
C ASP A 127 11.92 -15.70 12.74
N VAL A 128 12.75 -16.18 11.83
CA VAL A 128 13.31 -15.42 10.71
C VAL A 128 12.18 -15.00 9.76
N LEU A 129 11.50 -13.91 10.09
CA LEU A 129 10.47 -13.34 9.22
C LEU A 129 11.16 -12.60 8.06
N ASN A 130 11.05 -13.20 6.88
CA ASN A 130 11.55 -12.61 5.64
C ASN A 130 10.47 -11.87 4.85
N PHE A 131 9.21 -11.93 5.25
CA PHE A 131 8.12 -11.28 4.54
C PHE A 131 6.92 -11.00 5.45
N PHE A 132 6.24 -9.88 5.22
CA PHE A 132 5.09 -9.44 6.02
C PHE A 132 4.14 -8.54 5.22
N PHE A 133 2.91 -8.37 5.71
CA PHE A 133 1.95 -7.42 5.17
C PHE A 133 1.77 -6.21 6.06
N ILE A 134 1.53 -5.04 5.46
CA ILE A 134 1.06 -3.83 6.13
C ILE A 134 -0.29 -3.45 5.53
N ILE A 135 -1.32 -3.40 6.37
CA ILE A 135 -2.67 -2.95 6.01
C ILE A 135 -2.76 -1.47 6.38
N PHE A 136 -3.09 -0.63 5.41
CA PHE A 136 -3.08 0.82 5.57
C PHE A 136 -4.24 1.50 4.83
N SER A 137 -4.50 2.74 5.21
CA SER A 137 -5.31 3.66 4.41
C SER A 137 -4.60 5.00 4.23
N THR A 138 -4.88 5.66 3.12
CA THR A 138 -4.38 7.01 2.85
C THR A 138 -5.27 8.06 3.51
N SER A 139 -4.73 9.24 3.76
CA SER A 139 -5.51 10.42 4.12
C SER A 139 -5.86 11.23 2.88
N PRO A 140 -7.00 11.94 2.86
CA PRO A 140 -7.31 12.94 1.83
C PRO A 140 -6.26 14.07 1.76
N LEU A 141 -5.47 14.26 2.83
CA LEU A 141 -4.35 15.21 2.89
C LEU A 141 -3.04 14.61 2.34
N SER A 142 -3.09 13.48 1.64
CA SER A 142 -1.90 12.88 1.03
C SER A 142 -1.37 13.77 -0.09
N SER A 143 -0.13 14.23 0.03
CA SER A 143 0.55 15.00 -1.01
C SER A 143 0.87 14.18 -2.26
N ALA A 144 0.64 12.86 -2.21
CA ALA A 144 0.92 11.94 -3.30
C ALA A 144 -0.25 11.76 -4.27
N LEU A 145 -1.45 12.15 -3.85
CA LEU A 145 -2.69 11.93 -4.59
C LEU A 145 -3.35 13.27 -4.87
N GLN A 146 -3.82 13.43 -6.10
CA GLN A 146 -4.79 14.45 -6.42
C GLN A 146 -6.12 13.79 -6.76
N TRP A 147 -7.14 14.08 -5.96
CA TRP A 147 -8.50 13.63 -6.20
C TRP A 147 -9.26 14.67 -7.04
N LEU A 148 -9.94 14.21 -8.09
CA LEU A 148 -10.69 15.04 -9.01
C LEU A 148 -12.18 14.72 -8.92
N SER A 149 -12.97 15.73 -8.60
CA SER A 149 -14.43 15.68 -8.71
C SER A 149 -14.87 15.54 -10.17
N PRO A 150 -16.08 15.03 -10.47
CA PRO A 150 -16.55 14.88 -11.83
C PRO A 150 -16.38 16.14 -12.69
N PRO A 151 -16.72 17.37 -12.25
CA PRO A 151 -16.54 18.57 -13.08
C PRO A 151 -15.09 18.88 -13.48
N GLN A 152 -14.11 18.37 -12.74
CA GLN A 152 -12.68 18.54 -13.01
C GLN A 152 -12.15 17.50 -14.02
N THR A 153 -12.96 16.52 -14.43
CA THR A 153 -12.57 15.50 -15.41
C THR A 153 -13.13 15.84 -16.79
N PHE A 154 -12.47 15.33 -17.84
CA PHE A 154 -12.86 15.61 -19.23
C PHE A 154 -14.32 15.23 -19.52
N ASN A 155 -14.79 14.09 -18.98
CA ASN A 155 -16.15 13.60 -19.22
C ASN A 155 -17.21 14.24 -18.33
N LYS A 156 -16.81 15.04 -17.33
CA LYS A 156 -17.66 15.74 -16.35
C LYS A 156 -18.60 14.85 -15.52
N LYS A 157 -18.47 13.53 -15.60
CA LYS A 157 -19.46 12.56 -15.09
C LYS A 157 -18.90 11.60 -14.05
N THR A 158 -17.61 11.30 -14.12
CA THR A 158 -16.96 10.35 -13.21
C THR A 158 -15.83 11.01 -12.44
N PRO A 159 -15.70 10.75 -11.13
CA PRO A 159 -14.53 11.18 -10.38
C PRO A 159 -13.28 10.43 -10.87
N PHE A 160 -12.12 11.00 -10.61
CA PHE A 160 -10.82 10.43 -11.00
C PHE A 160 -9.78 10.75 -9.94
N TYR A 161 -8.64 10.05 -9.96
CA TYR A 161 -7.50 10.40 -9.13
C TYR A 161 -6.22 10.32 -9.94
N LEU A 162 -5.25 11.16 -9.59
CA LEU A 162 -3.92 11.17 -10.20
C LEU A 162 -2.89 10.83 -9.13
N TYR A 163 -1.95 9.96 -9.49
CA TYR A 163 -0.73 9.80 -8.74
C TYR A 163 0.23 10.93 -9.14
N LEU A 164 0.65 11.74 -8.16
CA LEU A 164 1.61 12.80 -8.39
C LEU A 164 3.02 12.19 -8.33
N MET A 165 3.68 12.06 -9.48
CA MET A 165 5.11 11.76 -9.51
C MET A 165 5.89 12.96 -8.95
N PRO A 166 6.90 12.75 -8.10
CA PRO A 166 7.72 13.86 -7.62
C PRO A 166 8.45 14.54 -8.78
N VAL A 167 8.54 15.87 -8.69
CA VAL A 167 9.60 16.67 -9.30
C VAL A 167 10.83 16.64 -8.39
#